data_AF-A0A401PWA3-F1
#
_entry.id   AF-A0A401PWA3-F1
#
_cell.length_a   1.000
_cell.length_b   1.000
_cell.length_c   1.000
_cell.angle_alpha   90.00
_cell.angle_beta   90.00
_cell.angle_gamma   90.00
#
_symmetry.space_group_name_H-M   'P 1'
#
loop_
_entity.id
_entity.type
_entity.pdbx_description
1 polymer ?
#
loop_
_entity_poly.entity_id
_entity_poly.type
_entity_poly.pdbx_seq_one_letter_code
_entity_poly.pdbx_strand_id
1 'polypeptide(L)'
;MFMRVERCLAMVVLHCQVLIDADTDCGIRLPWGTTNPREITNAYPSFIQKILIGPSSEKRLIYVLKLFNGTASPKGAVWIDCGIHAREWIAPAFCQWFVQYLIDSQDTMITDILKSFEIYILPIWNVDGYEYTWTTDRFWRKNLSKHHRGQCRGTDLNRNWDASWCGPGASNNPCSQTYCGRHPESEPEVKAVATFIRQRSDHIKGYISIHSYSQMVMFPYSYKTSKSKDHKELNYIAQKAVTAVRSVHGTNYRYGNSATSIWEGRAQLPGAAEDRRA
;
A
#
# COMPACT_ATOMS: atom_id res chain seq x y z
N MET A 1 -4.91 -3.45 27.00
CA MET A 1 -5.73 -4.50 26.36
C MET A 1 -5.01 -4.94 25.09
N PHE A 2 -4.32 -6.08 25.14
CA PHE A 2 -3.38 -6.53 24.11
C PHE A 2 -4.11 -7.12 22.89
N MET A 3 -3.78 -6.63 21.70
CA MET A 3 -4.27 -7.13 20.41
C MET A 3 -3.34 -8.26 19.95
N ARG A 4 -3.85 -9.50 19.87
CA ARG A 4 -3.13 -10.64 19.28
C ARG A 4 -2.95 -10.44 17.77
N VAL A 5 -1.82 -10.93 17.26
CA VAL A 5 -1.29 -10.84 15.89
C VAL A 5 -2.28 -11.24 14.78
N GLU A 6 -3.29 -12.06 15.09
CA GLU A 6 -4.41 -12.38 14.18
C GLU A 6 -5.30 -11.15 13.83
N ARG A 7 -5.06 -9.99 14.48
CA ARG A 7 -5.87 -8.77 14.38
C ARG A 7 -5.16 -7.57 13.76
N CYS A 8 -3.94 -7.74 13.23
CA CYS A 8 -3.16 -6.65 12.64
C CYS A 8 -3.60 -6.23 11.22
N LEU A 9 -4.55 -6.91 10.59
CA LEU A 9 -5.19 -6.36 9.39
C LEU A 9 -6.23 -5.32 9.83
N ALA A 10 -5.79 -4.10 10.09
CA ALA A 10 -6.56 -2.90 9.76
C ALA A 10 -5.98 -2.37 8.46
N MET A 11 -6.14 -3.11 7.36
CA MET A 11 -5.66 -2.72 6.04
C MET A 11 -6.46 -1.50 5.58
N VAL A 12 -5.99 -0.29 5.87
CA VAL A 12 -6.53 0.92 5.24
C VAL A 12 -5.94 0.98 3.84
N VAL A 13 -6.74 0.57 2.85
CA VAL A 13 -6.35 0.70 1.45
C VAL A 13 -6.76 2.08 0.97
N LEU A 14 -5.79 2.99 0.81
CA LEU A 14 -5.98 4.28 0.16
C LEU A 14 -5.74 4.11 -1.34
N HIS A 15 -6.77 4.30 -2.15
CA HIS A 15 -6.65 4.35 -3.61
C HIS A 15 -6.51 5.81 -4.06
N CYS A 16 -5.29 6.28 -4.33
CA CYS A 16 -5.09 7.65 -4.80
C CYS A 16 -5.08 7.77 -6.33
N GLN A 17 -5.73 8.83 -6.84
CA GLN A 17 -5.44 9.44 -8.14
C GLN A 17 -5.09 10.90 -7.83
N VAL A 18 -3.87 11.33 -8.17
CA VAL A 18 -3.59 12.76 -8.32
C VAL A 18 -3.96 13.09 -9.77
N LEU A 19 -4.84 14.06 -9.95
CA LEU A 19 -5.09 14.65 -11.27
C LEU A 19 -3.79 15.33 -11.69
N ILE A 20 -3.07 14.73 -12.63
CA ILE A 20 -2.10 15.46 -13.44
C ILE A 20 -2.95 16.13 -14.52
N ASP A 21 -3.32 17.38 -14.29
CA ASP A 21 -4.00 18.20 -15.28
C ASP A 21 -3.04 18.38 -16.47
N ALA A 22 -3.44 17.86 -17.64
CA ALA A 22 -2.57 17.78 -18.82
C ALA A 22 -2.33 19.14 -19.51
N ASP A 23 -2.98 20.22 -19.07
CA ASP A 23 -2.96 21.53 -19.72
C ASP A 23 -2.49 22.68 -18.81
N THR A 24 -1.88 22.37 -17.66
CA THR A 24 -1.03 23.35 -16.98
C THR A 24 0.41 22.92 -17.10
N ASP A 25 1.23 23.76 -17.70
CA ASP A 25 2.68 23.80 -17.54
C ASP A 25 3.01 24.12 -16.07
N CYS A 26 2.54 23.25 -15.18
CA CYS A 26 2.93 23.21 -13.79
C CYS A 26 4.26 22.49 -13.83
N GLY A 27 5.33 23.28 -13.95
CA GLY A 27 6.71 22.87 -13.88
C GLY A 27 7.06 22.24 -12.52
N ILE A 28 6.44 21.10 -12.19
CA ILE A 28 6.99 20.10 -11.30
C ILE A 28 8.09 19.40 -12.11
N ARG A 29 9.16 20.15 -12.40
CA ARG A 29 10.48 19.55 -12.25
C ARG A 29 10.55 19.14 -10.79
N LEU A 30 10.18 17.90 -10.49
CA LEU A 30 10.72 17.21 -9.33
C LEU A 30 12.24 17.49 -9.43
N PRO A 31 12.92 18.02 -8.41
CA PRO A 31 14.38 18.24 -8.45
C PRO A 31 15.19 16.94 -8.66
N TRP A 32 14.53 15.85 -9.02
CA TRP A 32 14.95 14.48 -8.84
C TRP A 32 15.00 13.80 -10.19
N GLY A 33 16.07 14.10 -10.92
CA GLY A 33 16.60 13.20 -11.92
C GLY A 33 17.27 11.96 -11.32
N THR A 34 17.49 11.87 -10.00
CA THR A 34 18.40 10.85 -9.43
C THR A 34 18.24 10.42 -7.97
N THR A 35 17.37 10.97 -7.11
CA THR A 35 17.42 10.61 -5.66
C THR A 35 16.91 9.21 -5.34
N ASN A 36 17.83 8.28 -5.48
CA ASN A 36 17.83 6.95 -4.93
C ASN A 36 17.51 7.01 -3.42
N PRO A 37 16.71 6.10 -2.83
CA PRO A 37 16.55 5.98 -1.37
C PRO A 37 17.87 5.98 -0.58
N ARG A 38 18.98 5.60 -1.23
CA ARG A 38 20.35 5.74 -0.70
C ARG A 38 20.75 7.20 -0.41
N GLU A 39 20.40 8.14 -1.27
CA GLU A 39 20.75 9.56 -1.16
C GLU A 39 19.98 10.24 -0.01
N ILE A 40 18.68 9.97 0.13
CA ILE A 40 17.86 10.50 1.23
C ILE A 40 18.36 10.00 2.60
N THR A 41 18.70 8.71 2.71
CA THR A 41 19.21 8.17 3.98
C THR A 41 20.57 8.75 4.38
N ASN A 42 21.39 9.13 3.40
CA ASN A 42 22.70 9.75 3.67
C ASN A 42 22.55 11.24 4.03
N ALA A 43 21.52 11.91 3.52
CA ALA A 43 21.24 13.30 3.84
C ALA A 43 20.64 13.48 5.26
N TYR A 44 19.88 12.50 5.74
CA TYR A 44 19.18 12.57 7.04
C TYR A 44 19.44 11.36 7.96
N PRO A 45 20.71 11.02 8.27
CA PRO A 45 21.06 9.78 8.97
C PRO A 45 20.59 9.73 10.44
N SER A 46 20.32 10.89 11.06
CA SER A 46 19.76 10.98 12.41
C SER A 46 18.24 10.78 12.47
N PHE A 47 17.55 10.84 11.33
CA PHE A 47 16.09 10.82 11.24
C PHE A 47 15.57 9.61 10.45
N ILE A 48 16.35 9.11 9.48
CA ILE A 48 15.98 7.99 8.61
C ILE A 48 16.98 6.85 8.74
N GLN A 49 16.46 5.69 9.11
CA GLN A 49 17.19 4.43 9.05
C GLN A 49 16.66 3.56 7.91
N LYS A 50 17.56 3.07 7.06
CA LYS A 50 17.24 2.09 6.02
C LYS A 50 17.39 0.67 6.56
N ILE A 51 16.34 -0.14 6.47
CA ILE A 51 16.30 -1.52 6.96
C ILE A 51 16.09 -2.47 5.77
N LEU A 52 17.04 -3.38 5.56
CA LEU A 52 16.87 -4.48 4.61
C LEU A 52 15.93 -5.53 5.21
N ILE A 53 14.83 -5.84 4.51
CA ILE A 53 13.85 -6.83 5.00
C ILE A 53 13.89 -8.16 4.25
N GLY A 54 14.52 -8.20 3.08
CA GLY A 54 14.72 -9.42 2.31
C GLY A 54 14.92 -9.17 0.82
N PRO A 55 15.21 -10.23 0.04
CA PRO A 55 15.28 -10.16 -1.41
C PRO A 55 13.91 -10.40 -2.08
N SER A 56 13.75 -9.92 -3.30
CA SER A 56 12.66 -10.24 -4.22
C SER A 56 12.86 -11.60 -4.92
N SER A 57 11.92 -11.97 -5.78
CA SER A 57 11.96 -13.18 -6.60
C SER A 57 13.19 -13.23 -7.53
N GLU A 58 13.59 -12.09 -8.09
CA GLU A 58 14.78 -11.91 -8.92
C GLU A 58 16.00 -11.41 -8.12
N LYS A 59 15.94 -11.47 -6.79
CA LYS A 59 17.04 -11.18 -5.86
C LYS A 59 17.41 -9.69 -5.72
N ARG A 60 16.53 -8.77 -6.12
CA ARG A 60 16.67 -7.35 -5.76
C ARG A 60 16.37 -7.15 -4.28
N LEU A 61 17.13 -6.28 -3.62
CA LEU A 61 17.00 -6.04 -2.19
C LEU A 61 15.82 -5.11 -1.90
N ILE A 62 14.98 -5.48 -0.93
CA ILE A 62 13.80 -4.72 -0.52
C ILE A 62 14.11 -3.99 0.78
N TYR A 63 13.94 -2.68 0.77
CA TYR A 63 14.26 -1.81 1.90
C TYR A 63 13.02 -1.10 2.44
N VAL A 64 12.96 -1.01 3.77
CA VAL A 64 12.00 -0.18 4.51
C VAL A 64 12.75 1.02 5.07
N LEU A 65 12.14 2.19 5.00
CA LEU A 65 12.61 3.41 5.66
C LEU A 65 11.92 3.52 7.01
N LYS A 66 12.70 3.54 8.09
CA LYS A 66 12.23 3.84 9.43
C LYS A 66 12.50 5.31 9.72
N LEU A 67 11.45 6.10 9.89
CA LEU A 67 11.51 7.50 10.28
C LEU A 67 11.27 7.58 11.80
N PHE A 68 12.15 8.28 12.50
CA PHE A 68 12.01 8.53 13.94
C PHE A 68 12.68 9.86 14.32
N ASN A 69 12.04 10.63 15.19
CA ASN A 69 12.57 11.91 15.66
C ASN A 69 12.48 12.02 17.19
N GLY A 70 13.25 11.21 17.93
CA GLY A 70 13.21 11.23 19.39
C GLY A 70 14.16 10.25 20.09
N THR A 71 14.40 10.51 21.38
CA THR A 71 15.38 9.84 22.25
C THR A 71 14.75 8.95 23.35
N ALA A 72 13.46 8.60 23.28
CA ALA A 72 12.82 7.71 24.26
C ALA A 72 11.75 6.80 23.64
N SER A 73 11.55 5.64 24.28
CA SER A 73 10.71 4.51 23.88
C SER A 73 9.43 4.90 23.13
N PRO A 74 9.35 4.70 21.81
CA PRO A 74 8.17 5.06 21.01
C PRO A 74 6.93 4.31 21.52
N LYS A 75 5.77 4.98 21.50
CA LYS A 75 4.48 4.41 21.94
C LYS A 75 4.00 3.27 21.04
N GLY A 76 4.53 3.21 19.82
CA GLY A 76 4.21 2.22 18.82
C GLY A 76 4.84 2.59 17.47
N ALA A 77 4.42 1.87 16.44
CA ALA A 77 4.79 2.16 15.07
C ALA A 77 3.59 2.11 14.11
N VAL A 78 3.69 2.84 13.01
CA VAL A 78 2.76 2.75 11.87
C VAL A 78 3.53 2.21 10.67
N TRP A 79 2.96 1.19 10.03
CA TRP A 79 3.47 0.65 8.77
C TRP A 79 2.70 1.25 7.59
N ILE A 80 3.43 1.71 6.58
CA ILE A 80 2.90 2.24 5.32
C ILE A 80 3.66 1.56 4.17
N ASP A 81 2.95 0.92 3.25
CA ASP A 81 3.55 0.34 2.05
C ASP A 81 2.91 0.85 0.76
N CYS A 82 3.70 0.82 -0.31
CA CYS A 82 3.33 1.23 -1.64
C CYS A 82 3.87 0.25 -2.69
N GLY A 83 3.21 0.23 -3.85
CA GLY A 83 3.74 -0.48 -5.03
C GLY A 83 3.74 -2.00 -4.90
N ILE A 84 2.78 -2.58 -4.17
CA ILE A 84 2.57 -4.04 -4.16
C ILE A 84 2.08 -4.56 -5.52
N HIS A 85 1.30 -3.76 -6.25
CA HIS A 85 1.01 -3.99 -7.66
C HIS A 85 1.90 -3.08 -8.53
N ALA A 86 2.62 -3.67 -9.47
CA ALA A 86 3.68 -2.99 -10.19
C ALA A 86 3.22 -1.77 -11.01
N ARG A 87 2.12 -1.89 -11.75
CA ARG A 87 1.58 -0.82 -12.62
C ARG A 87 1.03 0.42 -11.90
N GLU A 88 0.84 0.36 -10.58
CA GLU A 88 0.19 1.40 -9.78
C GLU A 88 1.18 2.51 -9.39
N TRP A 89 1.82 3.13 -10.38
CA TRP A 89 2.98 4.03 -10.20
C TRP A 89 2.76 5.23 -9.27
N ILE A 90 1.51 5.68 -9.11
CA ILE A 90 1.20 6.79 -8.19
C ILE A 90 1.43 6.40 -6.72
N ALA A 91 1.32 5.12 -6.37
CA ALA A 91 1.57 4.66 -5.00
C ALA A 91 3.06 4.82 -4.62
N PRO A 92 4.04 4.27 -5.38
CA PRO A 92 5.46 4.57 -5.15
C PRO A 92 5.80 6.07 -5.18
N ALA A 93 5.19 6.84 -6.07
CA ALA A 93 5.42 8.29 -6.12
C ALA A 93 4.92 8.99 -4.83
N PHE A 94 3.74 8.61 -4.33
CA PHE A 94 3.21 9.09 -3.06
C PHE A 94 4.12 8.74 -1.89
N CYS A 95 4.56 7.47 -1.75
CA CYS A 95 5.43 7.11 -0.63
C CYS A 95 6.75 7.90 -0.63
N GLN A 96 7.34 8.16 -1.80
CA GLN A 96 8.53 8.99 -1.92
C GLN A 96 8.26 10.44 -1.51
N TRP A 97 7.19 11.04 -2.03
CA TRP A 97 6.77 12.39 -1.64
C TRP A 97 6.46 12.48 -0.15
N PHE A 98 5.80 11.47 0.43
CA PHE A 98 5.40 11.44 1.83
C PHE A 98 6.61 11.35 2.77
N VAL A 99 7.66 10.61 2.40
CA VAL A 99 8.92 10.62 3.14
C VAL A 99 9.48 12.04 3.22
N GLN A 100 9.57 12.75 2.09
CA GLN A 100 10.08 14.12 2.06
C GLN A 100 9.18 15.07 2.85
N TYR A 101 7.86 14.94 2.71
CA TYR A 101 6.89 15.72 3.46
C TYR A 101 7.07 15.56 4.97
N LEU A 102 7.35 14.35 5.47
CA LEU A 102 7.61 14.11 6.88
C LEU A 102 8.94 14.71 7.36
N ILE A 103 9.97 14.76 6.50
CA ILE A 103 11.27 15.37 6.82
C ILE A 103 11.12 16.90 6.93
N ASP A 104 10.45 17.52 5.96
CA ASP A 104 10.37 18.98 5.84
C ASP A 104 9.27 19.60 6.70
N SER A 105 8.36 18.78 7.23
CA SER A 105 7.19 19.25 7.95
C SER A 105 7.55 20.00 9.24
N GLN A 106 7.11 21.25 9.31
CA GLN A 106 7.09 22.06 10.53
C GLN A 106 5.74 22.00 11.26
N ASP A 107 4.76 21.23 10.74
CA ASP A 107 3.46 21.05 11.37
C ASP A 107 3.63 20.37 12.74
N THR A 108 3.12 21.01 13.78
CA THR A 108 3.25 20.53 15.16
C THR A 108 2.62 19.15 15.35
N MET A 109 1.50 18.86 14.68
CA MET A 109 0.87 17.54 14.74
C MET A 109 1.77 16.46 14.14
N ILE A 110 2.40 16.72 12.99
CA ILE A 110 3.31 15.77 12.34
C ILE A 110 4.56 15.57 13.18
N THR A 111 5.16 16.65 13.68
CA THR A 111 6.36 16.54 14.52
C THR A 111 6.06 15.80 15.83
N ASP A 112 4.87 15.98 16.43
CA ASP A 112 4.46 15.26 17.65
C ASP A 112 4.16 13.78 17.40
N ILE A 113 3.63 13.45 16.21
CA ILE A 113 3.52 12.05 15.75
C ILE A 113 4.91 11.43 15.65
N LEU A 114 5.87 12.10 14.98
CA LEU A 114 7.22 11.59 14.77
C LEU A 114 8.07 11.49 16.06
N LYS A 115 7.72 12.28 17.09
CA LYS A 115 8.28 12.14 18.45
C LYS A 115 7.67 10.96 19.22
N SER A 116 6.43 10.60 18.92
CA SER A 116 5.67 9.59 19.68
C SER A 116 5.64 8.20 19.05
N PHE A 117 5.79 8.12 17.72
CA PHE A 117 5.65 6.91 16.91
C PHE A 117 6.80 6.77 15.92
N GLU A 118 7.15 5.52 15.64
CA GLU A 118 8.00 5.19 14.48
C GLU A 118 7.12 5.06 13.23
N ILE A 119 7.57 5.58 12.10
CA ILE A 119 6.88 5.39 10.82
C ILE A 119 7.77 4.52 9.92
N TYR A 120 7.30 3.32 9.59
CA TYR A 120 7.92 2.42 8.63
C TYR A 120 7.27 2.64 7.26
N ILE A 121 8.05 3.07 6.27
CA ILE A 121 7.60 3.28 4.89
C ILE A 121 8.33 2.30 3.98
N LEU A 122 7.58 1.47 3.24
CA LEU A 122 8.06 0.62 2.15
C LEU A 122 7.66 1.25 0.81
N PRO A 123 8.56 2.01 0.14
CA PRO A 123 8.16 2.80 -1.02
C PRO A 123 7.81 1.96 -2.26
N ILE A 124 8.53 0.86 -2.46
CA ILE A 124 8.31 -0.07 -3.57
C ILE A 124 8.40 -1.48 -3.00
N TRP A 125 7.26 -2.13 -2.86
CA TRP A 125 7.22 -3.52 -2.43
C TRP A 125 7.60 -4.48 -3.55
N ASN A 126 6.89 -4.41 -4.68
CA ASN A 126 7.11 -5.27 -5.83
C ASN A 126 8.21 -4.70 -6.74
N VAL A 127 9.45 -4.71 -6.25
CA VAL A 127 10.61 -4.11 -6.95
C VAL A 127 10.86 -4.72 -8.33
N ASP A 128 10.68 -6.04 -8.47
CA ASP A 128 10.87 -6.74 -9.75
C ASP A 128 9.78 -6.36 -10.76
N GLY A 129 8.51 -6.43 -10.34
CA GLY A 129 7.40 -6.06 -11.19
C GLY A 129 7.44 -4.58 -11.56
N TYR A 130 7.83 -3.69 -10.64
CA TYR A 130 7.96 -2.27 -10.92
C TYR A 130 8.99 -2.03 -12.03
N GLU A 131 10.19 -2.60 -11.96
CA GLU A 131 11.18 -2.49 -13.04
C GLU A 131 10.66 -3.07 -14.37
N TYR A 132 9.92 -4.17 -14.32
CA TYR A 132 9.30 -4.77 -15.50
C TYR A 132 8.31 -3.84 -16.20
N THR A 133 7.60 -2.99 -15.45
CA THR A 133 6.69 -1.99 -16.04
C THR A 133 7.38 -0.86 -16.78
N TRP A 134 8.66 -0.61 -16.49
CA TRP A 134 9.48 0.38 -17.20
C TRP A 134 10.18 -0.21 -18.43
N THR A 135 10.45 -1.50 -18.41
CA THR A 135 11.33 -2.15 -19.40
C THR A 135 10.59 -3.04 -20.40
N THR A 136 9.46 -3.64 -20.01
CA THR A 136 8.82 -4.69 -20.80
C THR A 136 7.31 -4.54 -20.93
N ASP A 137 6.56 -4.47 -19.83
CA ASP A 137 5.09 -4.40 -19.86
C ASP A 137 4.55 -3.42 -18.82
N ARG A 138 4.16 -2.23 -19.30
CA ARG A 138 3.60 -1.16 -18.47
C ARG A 138 2.40 -1.59 -17.63
N PHE A 139 1.60 -2.56 -18.10
CA PHE A 139 0.39 -3.01 -17.42
C PHE A 139 0.60 -4.22 -16.51
N TRP A 140 1.85 -4.65 -16.33
CA TRP A 140 2.20 -5.73 -15.41
C TRP A 140 1.79 -5.43 -13.98
N ARG A 141 1.18 -6.41 -13.30
CA ARG A 141 0.61 -6.26 -11.96
C ARG A 141 1.35 -7.09 -10.90
N LYS A 142 1.64 -8.34 -11.23
CA LYS A 142 2.18 -9.38 -10.33
C LYS A 142 3.67 -9.16 -10.02
N ASN A 143 4.28 -9.99 -9.18
CA ASN A 143 5.75 -10.09 -9.14
C ASN A 143 6.27 -10.88 -10.37
N LEU A 144 7.56 -11.24 -10.38
CA LEU A 144 8.21 -11.98 -11.47
C LEU A 144 8.64 -13.41 -11.10
N SER A 145 8.04 -14.00 -10.07
CA SER A 145 8.37 -15.37 -9.67
C SER A 145 8.14 -16.37 -10.80
N LYS A 146 9.06 -17.32 -10.92
CA LYS A 146 9.01 -18.38 -11.92
C LYS A 146 8.31 -19.61 -11.33
N HIS A 147 7.26 -20.07 -11.99
CA HIS A 147 6.54 -21.29 -11.61
C HIS A 147 7.09 -22.48 -12.40
N HIS A 148 7.49 -23.56 -11.71
CA HIS A 148 7.86 -24.82 -12.36
C HIS A 148 6.73 -25.28 -13.30
N ARG A 149 7.08 -25.52 -14.57
CA ARG A 149 6.20 -25.98 -15.66
C ARG A 149 5.24 -24.96 -16.27
N GLY A 150 5.33 -23.66 -15.96
CA GLY A 150 4.41 -22.64 -16.49
C GLY A 150 5.01 -21.77 -17.60
N GLN A 151 4.23 -21.49 -18.66
CA GLN A 151 4.49 -20.35 -19.56
C GLN A 151 4.28 -19.00 -18.85
N CYS A 152 3.45 -18.98 -17.81
CA CYS A 152 3.05 -17.79 -17.08
C CYS A 152 3.95 -17.52 -15.87
N ARG A 153 4.21 -16.23 -15.60
CA ARG A 153 5.06 -15.76 -14.49
C ARG A 153 4.25 -14.97 -13.48
N GLY A 154 4.77 -14.92 -12.27
CA GLY A 154 4.31 -14.03 -11.20
C GLY A 154 3.09 -14.53 -10.44
N THR A 155 2.97 -14.02 -9.23
CA THR A 155 1.88 -14.19 -8.27
C THR A 155 1.34 -12.80 -7.92
N ASP A 156 0.02 -12.68 -7.73
CA ASP A 156 -0.56 -11.45 -7.17
C ASP A 156 -0.21 -11.39 -5.68
N LEU A 157 0.72 -10.48 -5.33
CA LEU A 157 1.22 -10.34 -3.96
C LEU A 157 0.08 -10.03 -2.98
N ASN A 158 -0.98 -9.34 -3.41
CA ASN A 158 -2.15 -9.04 -2.56
C ASN A 158 -3.20 -10.17 -2.54
N ARG A 159 -2.85 -11.36 -3.04
CA ARG A 159 -3.61 -12.62 -2.89
C ARG A 159 -2.80 -13.73 -2.21
N ASN A 160 -1.55 -13.44 -1.85
CA ASN A 160 -0.60 -14.42 -1.34
C ASN A 160 -0.49 -14.44 0.20
N TRP A 161 -1.23 -13.60 0.92
CA TRP A 161 -1.19 -13.54 2.38
C TRP A 161 -1.90 -14.72 3.06
N ASP A 162 -1.45 -15.06 4.26
CA ASP A 162 -2.11 -16.05 5.13
C ASP A 162 -3.34 -15.46 5.85
N ALA A 163 -4.32 -15.04 5.05
CA ALA A 163 -5.60 -14.53 5.52
C ALA A 163 -6.70 -15.01 4.59
N SER A 164 -7.28 -16.19 4.89
CA SER A 164 -8.23 -16.88 4.00
C SER A 164 -7.62 -17.08 2.59
N TRP A 165 -6.38 -17.57 2.56
CA TRP A 165 -5.56 -17.68 1.34
C TRP A 165 -6.27 -18.43 0.21
N CYS A 166 -6.11 -17.90 -1.00
CA CYS A 166 -6.73 -18.42 -2.22
C CYS A 166 -8.27 -18.58 -2.16
N GLY A 167 -8.94 -17.82 -1.28
CA GLY A 167 -10.41 -17.75 -1.20
C GLY A 167 -11.06 -16.90 -2.31
N PRO A 168 -12.31 -16.46 -2.10
CA PRO A 168 -13.04 -15.64 -3.07
C PRO A 168 -12.25 -14.41 -3.53
N GLY A 169 -12.22 -14.17 -4.84
CA GLY A 169 -11.48 -13.05 -5.45
C GLY A 169 -10.01 -13.35 -5.77
N ALA A 170 -9.54 -14.57 -5.53
CA ALA A 170 -8.25 -15.08 -5.98
C ALA A 170 -8.42 -16.19 -7.03
N SER A 171 -7.33 -16.60 -7.69
CA SER A 171 -7.32 -17.71 -8.65
C SER A 171 -6.18 -18.68 -8.36
N ASN A 172 -6.40 -19.96 -8.59
CA ASN A 172 -5.36 -20.99 -8.58
C ASN A 172 -4.68 -21.18 -9.95
N ASN A 173 -5.11 -20.47 -10.99
CA ASN A 173 -4.50 -20.51 -12.32
C ASN A 173 -3.26 -19.58 -12.36
N PRO A 174 -2.03 -20.09 -12.60
CA PRO A 174 -0.82 -19.28 -12.66
C PRO A 174 -0.83 -18.15 -13.70
N CYS A 175 -1.66 -18.28 -14.74
CA CYS A 175 -1.83 -17.26 -15.78
C CYS A 175 -2.80 -16.14 -15.40
N SER A 176 -3.58 -16.31 -14.32
CA SER A 176 -4.47 -15.26 -13.83
C SER A 176 -3.68 -14.06 -13.30
N GLN A 177 -4.25 -12.87 -13.49
CA GLN A 177 -3.78 -11.62 -12.86
C GLN A 177 -4.00 -11.61 -11.33
N THR A 178 -4.88 -12.49 -10.82
CA THR A 178 -5.17 -12.66 -9.39
C THR A 178 -4.69 -14.01 -8.85
N TYR A 179 -3.67 -14.60 -9.50
CA TYR A 179 -3.08 -15.86 -9.05
C TYR A 179 -2.58 -15.77 -7.60
N CYS A 180 -3.02 -16.68 -6.74
CA CYS A 180 -2.78 -16.64 -5.29
C CYS A 180 -1.42 -17.20 -4.85
N GLY A 181 -0.64 -17.79 -5.77
CA GLY A 181 0.62 -18.47 -5.46
C GLY A 181 0.43 -19.95 -5.15
N ARG A 182 1.49 -20.60 -4.67
CA ARG A 182 1.50 -22.05 -4.41
C ARG A 182 1.01 -22.43 -3.02
N HIS A 183 1.24 -21.54 -2.08
CA HIS A 183 0.83 -21.64 -0.67
C HIS A 183 0.80 -20.21 -0.10
N PRO A 184 0.23 -19.98 1.09
CA PRO A 184 0.32 -18.69 1.75
C PRO A 184 1.78 -18.29 1.95
N GLU A 185 2.07 -17.01 1.75
CA GLU A 185 3.40 -16.40 1.83
C GLU A 185 4.46 -17.12 0.97
N SER A 186 4.07 -17.66 -0.20
CA SER A 186 5.00 -18.30 -1.14
C SER A 186 5.98 -17.33 -1.79
N GLU A 187 5.58 -16.07 -1.95
CA GLU A 187 6.42 -15.06 -2.59
C GLU A 187 7.41 -14.45 -1.59
N PRO A 188 8.71 -14.37 -1.93
CA PRO A 188 9.71 -13.85 -1.00
C PRO A 188 9.45 -12.40 -0.59
N GLU A 189 8.84 -11.60 -1.48
CA GLU A 189 8.41 -10.23 -1.19
C GLU A 189 7.36 -10.18 -0.06
N VAL A 190 6.36 -11.07 -0.11
CA VAL A 190 5.28 -11.13 0.89
C VAL A 190 5.82 -11.70 2.19
N LYS A 191 6.63 -12.77 2.11
CA LYS A 191 7.26 -13.40 3.27
C LYS A 191 8.16 -12.42 4.04
N ALA A 192 8.90 -11.55 3.34
CA ALA A 192 9.76 -10.54 3.96
C ALA A 192 8.95 -9.56 4.84
N VAL A 193 7.88 -8.99 4.30
CA VAL A 193 7.03 -8.05 5.04
C VAL A 193 6.23 -8.75 6.14
N ALA A 194 5.64 -9.91 5.85
CA ALA A 194 4.92 -10.69 6.86
C ALA A 194 5.83 -11.03 8.06
N THR A 195 7.07 -11.44 7.80
CA THR A 195 8.06 -11.69 8.85
C THR A 195 8.42 -10.42 9.62
N PHE A 196 8.66 -9.32 8.92
CA PHE A 196 8.99 -8.03 9.54
C PHE A 196 7.90 -7.55 10.50
N ILE A 197 6.64 -7.65 10.07
CA ILE A 197 5.46 -7.25 10.85
C ILE A 197 5.23 -8.22 12.00
N ARG A 198 5.28 -9.54 11.77
CA ARG A 198 5.08 -10.56 12.83
C ARG A 198 6.11 -10.40 13.95
N GLN A 199 7.35 -10.06 13.64
CA GLN A 199 8.40 -9.80 14.64
C GLN A 199 8.17 -8.52 15.47
N ARG A 200 7.27 -7.63 15.03
CA ARG A 200 7.00 -6.32 15.64
C ARG A 200 5.52 -6.11 15.93
N SER A 201 4.74 -7.19 16.01
CA SER A 201 3.29 -7.12 16.14
C SER A 201 2.82 -6.41 17.40
N ASP A 202 3.58 -6.52 18.49
CA ASP A 202 3.27 -5.83 19.75
C ASP A 202 3.53 -4.33 19.67
N HIS A 203 4.33 -3.89 18.68
CA HIS A 203 4.74 -2.49 18.50
C HIS A 203 3.97 -1.78 17.38
N ILE A 204 3.72 -2.47 16.26
CA ILE A 204 2.96 -1.91 15.12
C ILE A 204 1.48 -1.77 15.50
N LYS A 205 0.98 -0.53 15.50
CA LYS A 205 -0.39 -0.17 15.88
C LYS A 205 -1.28 0.17 14.68
N GLY A 206 -0.69 0.46 13.53
CA GLY A 206 -1.42 0.79 12.30
C GLY A 206 -0.73 0.22 11.06
N TYR A 207 -1.53 -0.15 10.06
CA TYR A 207 -1.09 -0.69 8.78
C TYR A 207 -1.85 0.00 7.65
N ILE A 208 -1.15 0.65 6.74
CA ILE A 208 -1.74 1.35 5.60
C ILE A 208 -1.06 0.82 4.33
N SER A 209 -1.85 0.36 3.37
CA SER A 209 -1.32 -0.08 2.08
C SER A 209 -1.91 0.78 0.97
N ILE A 210 -1.04 1.45 0.22
CA ILE A 210 -1.42 2.42 -0.79
C ILE A 210 -1.49 1.76 -2.17
N HIS A 211 -2.62 2.00 -2.84
CA HIS A 211 -2.96 1.39 -4.12
C HIS A 211 -3.48 2.44 -5.11
N SER A 212 -3.74 2.02 -6.35
CA SER A 212 -4.50 2.80 -7.33
C SER A 212 -5.18 1.91 -8.38
N TYR A 213 -6.23 2.33 -9.05
CA TYR A 213 -7.04 3.54 -8.90
C TYR A 213 -8.40 3.18 -8.28
N SER A 214 -9.18 4.17 -7.84
CA SER A 214 -10.65 4.11 -7.57
C SER A 214 -11.12 5.16 -6.56
N GLN A 215 -10.22 5.93 -5.93
CA GLN A 215 -10.58 6.93 -4.90
C GLN A 215 -11.37 6.30 -3.75
N MET A 216 -10.75 5.36 -3.05
CA MET A 216 -11.37 4.59 -1.99
C MET A 216 -10.50 4.53 -0.74
N VAL A 217 -11.13 4.56 0.43
CA VAL A 217 -10.53 4.26 1.73
C VAL A 217 -11.23 3.05 2.31
N MET A 218 -10.59 1.89 2.19
CA MET A 218 -11.22 0.62 2.54
C MET A 218 -10.61 0.06 3.80
N PHE A 219 -11.40 -0.68 4.57
CA PHE A 219 -10.92 -1.38 5.76
C PHE A 219 -11.51 -2.79 5.85
N PRO A 220 -10.88 -3.70 6.59
CA PRO A 220 -11.25 -5.11 6.62
C PRO A 220 -12.69 -5.39 7.09
N TYR A 221 -13.20 -6.59 6.81
CA TYR A 221 -12.57 -7.64 5.99
C TYR A 221 -12.84 -7.49 4.49
N SER A 222 -11.94 -8.02 3.66
CA SER A 222 -12.14 -8.18 2.21
C SER A 222 -12.59 -9.59 1.83
N TYR A 223 -12.17 -10.60 2.59
CA TYR A 223 -12.41 -12.02 2.28
C TYR A 223 -13.75 -12.56 2.84
N LYS A 224 -14.46 -11.76 3.64
CA LYS A 224 -15.79 -12.09 4.21
C LYS A 224 -16.59 -10.83 4.45
N THR A 225 -17.92 -10.97 4.42
CA THR A 225 -18.88 -9.86 4.61
C THR A 225 -19.18 -9.56 6.07
N SER A 226 -18.79 -10.43 7.01
CA SER A 226 -18.97 -10.16 8.42
C SER A 226 -18.09 -8.99 8.88
N LYS A 227 -18.66 -8.13 9.72
CA LYS A 227 -17.99 -6.94 10.23
C LYS A 227 -16.86 -7.33 11.18
N SER A 228 -15.76 -6.57 11.17
CA SER A 228 -14.74 -6.66 12.22
C SER A 228 -15.29 -6.17 13.55
N LYS A 229 -14.65 -6.57 14.66
CA LYS A 229 -15.00 -6.11 16.00
C LYS A 229 -14.99 -4.57 16.09
N ASP A 230 -14.01 -3.96 15.43
CA ASP A 230 -13.73 -2.52 15.48
C ASP A 230 -14.33 -1.78 14.27
N HIS A 231 -15.29 -2.39 13.58
CA HIS A 231 -15.88 -1.84 12.35
C HIS A 231 -16.43 -0.42 12.50
N LYS A 232 -17.09 -0.10 13.62
CA LYS A 232 -17.63 1.24 13.87
C LYS A 232 -16.52 2.30 13.94
N GLU A 233 -15.43 1.97 14.62
CA GLU A 233 -14.27 2.86 14.77
C GLU A 233 -13.55 3.04 13.43
N LEU A 234 -13.28 1.94 12.71
CA LEU A 234 -12.66 2.00 11.38
C LEU A 234 -13.49 2.80 10.38
N ASN A 235 -14.81 2.64 10.41
CA ASN A 235 -15.72 3.40 9.55
C ASN A 235 -15.68 4.91 9.86
N TYR A 236 -15.63 5.26 11.15
CA TYR A 236 -15.50 6.65 11.58
C TYR A 236 -14.15 7.27 11.16
N ILE A 237 -13.05 6.55 11.35
CA ILE A 237 -11.71 6.97 10.92
C ILE A 237 -11.67 7.14 9.39
N ALA A 238 -12.20 6.18 8.64
CA ALA A 238 -12.24 6.25 7.18
C ALA A 238 -13.07 7.44 6.68
N GLN A 239 -14.21 7.73 7.33
CA GLN A 239 -15.02 8.92 7.05
C GLN A 239 -14.21 10.21 7.26
N LYS A 240 -13.52 10.33 8.40
CA LYS A 240 -12.67 11.50 8.69
C LYS A 240 -11.53 11.64 7.68
N ALA A 241 -10.92 10.53 7.28
CA ALA A 241 -9.86 10.53 6.28
C ALA A 241 -10.35 11.05 4.92
N VAL A 242 -11.49 10.57 4.41
CA VAL A 242 -12.02 11.06 3.12
C VAL A 242 -12.47 12.51 3.19
N THR A 243 -12.99 12.98 4.33
CA THR A 243 -13.33 14.39 4.52
C THR A 243 -12.08 15.27 4.46
N ALA A 244 -10.99 14.86 5.13
CA ALA A 244 -9.73 15.59 5.11
C ALA A 244 -9.08 15.60 3.72
N VAL A 245 -9.14 14.51 2.96
CA VAL A 245 -8.68 14.47 1.57
C VAL A 245 -9.51 15.43 0.70
N ARG A 246 -10.83 15.41 0.85
CA ARG A 246 -11.73 16.28 0.09
C ARG A 246 -11.49 17.77 0.38
N SER A 247 -11.10 18.16 1.59
CA SER A 247 -10.89 19.57 1.92
C SER A 247 -9.69 20.22 1.24
N VAL A 248 -8.74 19.44 0.69
CA VAL A 248 -7.56 20.01 0.01
C VAL A 248 -7.88 20.39 -1.43
N HIS A 249 -8.45 19.47 -2.21
CA HIS A 249 -8.68 19.64 -3.66
C HIS A 249 -10.08 19.23 -4.14
N GLY A 250 -11.03 18.99 -3.25
CA GLY A 250 -12.40 18.59 -3.61
C GLY A 250 -12.55 17.14 -4.10
N THR A 251 -11.48 16.35 -4.14
CA THR A 251 -11.51 14.97 -4.64
C THR A 251 -12.39 14.09 -3.75
N ASN A 252 -13.38 13.43 -4.35
CA ASN A 252 -14.33 12.59 -3.63
C ASN A 252 -13.83 11.15 -3.50
N TYR A 253 -13.66 10.69 -2.26
CA TYR A 253 -13.32 9.30 -1.96
C TYR A 253 -14.52 8.56 -1.38
N ARG A 254 -14.75 7.33 -1.83
CA ARG A 254 -15.65 6.39 -1.16
C ARG A 254 -14.93 5.75 0.02
N TYR A 255 -15.65 5.27 1.01
CA TYR A 255 -15.07 4.53 2.12
C TYR A 255 -15.97 3.41 2.60
N GLY A 256 -15.40 2.42 3.27
CA GLY A 256 -16.17 1.35 3.90
C GLY A 256 -15.43 0.02 4.00
N ASN A 257 -16.20 -0.99 4.40
CA ASN A 257 -15.70 -2.36 4.47
C ASN A 257 -15.36 -2.87 3.06
N SER A 258 -14.17 -3.44 2.86
CA SER A 258 -13.71 -3.87 1.54
C SER A 258 -14.64 -4.88 0.84
N ALA A 259 -15.20 -5.85 1.58
CA ALA A 259 -16.07 -6.87 1.01
C ALA A 259 -17.42 -6.31 0.51
N THR A 260 -17.93 -5.23 1.09
CA THR A 260 -19.16 -4.57 0.60
C THR A 260 -18.82 -3.45 -0.38
N SER A 261 -17.86 -2.58 -0.06
CA SER A 261 -17.57 -1.36 -0.84
C SER A 261 -16.96 -1.60 -2.22
N ILE A 262 -16.16 -2.66 -2.42
CA ILE A 262 -15.59 -2.98 -3.74
C ILE A 262 -16.64 -3.56 -4.68
N TRP A 263 -17.52 -4.42 -4.15
CA TRP A 263 -18.49 -5.16 -4.96
C TRP A 263 -19.82 -4.43 -5.13
N GLU A 264 -20.27 -3.65 -4.13
CA GLU A 264 -21.41 -2.72 -4.24
C GLU A 264 -21.09 -1.54 -5.17
N GLY A 265 -19.83 -1.33 -5.54
CA GLY A 265 -19.44 -0.41 -6.62
C GLY A 265 -20.09 -0.72 -7.97
N ARG A 266 -20.59 -1.95 -8.18
CA ARG A 266 -21.46 -2.29 -9.34
C ARG A 266 -22.94 -1.99 -9.13
N ALA A 267 -23.40 -1.92 -7.88
CA ALA A 267 -24.82 -1.78 -7.54
C ALA A 267 -25.24 -0.34 -7.23
N GLN A 268 -24.29 0.61 -7.17
CA GLN A 268 -24.54 2.02 -6.84
C GLN A 268 -24.26 2.99 -8.01
N LEU A 269 -24.39 2.54 -9.25
CA LEU A 269 -24.64 3.46 -10.38
C LEU A 269 -26.14 3.45 -10.70
N PRO A 270 -26.97 4.29 -10.04
CA PRO A 270 -28.23 4.66 -10.64
C PRO A 270 -27.90 5.57 -11.85
N GLY A 271 -28.17 5.10 -13.07
CA GLY A 271 -28.27 5.96 -14.25
C GLY A 271 -27.24 5.79 -15.38
N ALA A 272 -26.94 4.56 -15.81
CA ALA A 272 -26.29 4.36 -17.12
C ALA A 272 -26.84 3.14 -17.88
N ALA A 273 -28.15 2.92 -17.77
CA ALA A 273 -28.87 1.91 -18.54
C ALA A 273 -30.17 2.52 -19.09
N GLU A 274 -30.03 3.50 -19.97
CA GLU A 274 -31.01 3.87 -21.00
C GLU A 274 -30.41 5.02 -21.80
N ASP A 275 -29.81 4.70 -22.95
CA ASP A 275 -30.03 5.40 -24.23
C ASP A 275 -28.96 4.94 -25.22
N ARG A 276 -29.34 4.03 -26.10
CA ARG A 276 -28.75 3.86 -27.44
C ARG A 276 -29.78 3.13 -28.31
N ARG A 277 -30.77 3.88 -28.78
CA ARG A 277 -31.37 3.68 -30.10
C ARG A 277 -30.73 4.68 -31.07
N ALA A 278 -29.79 4.20 -31.88
CA ALA A 278 -29.45 4.64 -33.24
C ALA A 278 -28.29 3.78 -33.73
#